data_AF-A0A3B3C3A6-F1
#
_entry.id   AF-A0A3B3C3A6-F1
#
_cell.length_a   1.000
_cell.length_b   1.000
_cell.length_c   1.000
_cell.angle_alpha   90.00
_cell.angle_beta   90.00
_cell.angle_gamma   90.00
#
_symmetry.space_group_name_H-M   'P 1'
#
loop_
_entity.id
_entity.type
_entity.pdbx_description
1 polymer ?
#
loop_
_entity_poly.entity_id
_entity_poly.type
_entity_poly.pdbx_seq_one_letter_code
_entity_poly.pdbx_strand_id
1 'polypeptide(L)'
;MAGETILSEVSPGHCLDFHPKSDVYLVGSWDGLIHKCSLNNNQQFLDTYQKHLLSVNDIQWSPFSPDLFLSCSSDCTIQLWRHTRLSPLLSFKSVHSQVCGVRWSPERSTVFAAIYRRRVEVWELSSNILSPVIVHHAAAGVTLTALLFAKGTGCVLVGDSEGKVTVYQLRNLTVNDWQSVNGASRFHPTIAGTASSNPAAPSG
;
A
#
# COMPACT_ATOMS: atom_id res chain seq x y z
N MET A 1 -7.29 28.94 -21.76
CA MET A 1 -6.13 28.12 -22.16
C MET A 1 -5.38 27.76 -20.89
N ALA A 2 -5.49 26.52 -20.42
CA ALA A 2 -4.71 26.05 -19.29
C ALA A 2 -3.30 25.76 -19.81
N GLY A 3 -2.32 26.56 -19.37
CA GLY A 3 -0.93 26.34 -19.71
C GLY A 3 -0.39 25.14 -18.94
N GLU A 4 -0.11 24.05 -19.64
CA GLU A 4 0.69 22.96 -19.11
C GLU A 4 2.07 23.50 -18.74
N THR A 5 2.35 23.59 -17.45
CA THR A 5 3.68 23.92 -16.95
C THR A 5 4.37 22.60 -16.64
N ILE A 6 5.23 22.16 -17.55
CA ILE A 6 6.10 21.00 -17.34
C ILE A 6 7.19 21.44 -16.36
N LEU A 7 7.21 20.83 -15.18
CA LEU A 7 8.29 21.00 -14.22
C LEU A 7 9.61 20.55 -14.87
N SER A 8 10.64 21.39 -14.81
CA SER A 8 11.97 21.25 -15.41
C SER A 8 12.62 19.87 -15.15
N GLU A 9 12.98 19.13 -16.21
CA GLU A 9 13.80 17.89 -16.20
C GLU A 9 13.59 16.95 -15.00
N VAL A 10 12.34 16.70 -14.63
CA VAL A 10 12.00 15.78 -13.54
C VAL A 10 11.83 14.39 -14.14
N SER A 11 12.52 13.39 -13.56
CA SER A 11 12.25 11.97 -13.83
C SER A 11 10.74 11.71 -13.79
N PRO A 12 10.17 10.97 -14.76
CA PRO A 12 8.72 10.84 -14.87
C PRO A 12 8.07 10.35 -13.57
N GLY A 13 6.96 10.95 -13.19
CA GLY A 13 6.16 10.52 -12.05
C GLY A 13 5.55 9.14 -12.30
N HIS A 14 5.67 8.23 -11.35
CA HIS A 14 5.16 6.87 -11.40
C HIS A 14 3.91 6.69 -10.52
N CYS A 15 3.85 7.35 -9.37
CA CYS A 15 2.71 7.34 -8.46
C CYS A 15 2.46 8.72 -7.86
N LEU A 16 1.24 8.97 -7.39
CA LEU A 16 0.85 10.23 -6.74
C LEU A 16 -0.23 10.02 -5.69
N ASP A 17 -0.28 10.91 -4.70
CA ASP A 17 -1.39 10.97 -3.75
C ASP A 17 -1.62 12.38 -3.20
N PHE A 18 -2.89 12.72 -2.98
CA PHE A 18 -3.31 14.04 -2.51
C PHE A 18 -3.37 14.09 -1.00
N HIS A 19 -2.85 15.18 -0.43
CA HIS A 19 -2.98 15.42 1.00
C HIS A 19 -4.46 15.54 1.37
N PRO A 20 -4.94 14.87 2.44
CA PRO A 20 -6.38 14.76 2.72
C PRO A 20 -7.06 16.07 3.15
N LYS A 21 -6.30 17.13 3.44
CA LYS A 21 -6.83 18.39 4.00
C LYS A 21 -6.29 19.67 3.36
N SER A 22 -5.36 19.60 2.42
CA SER A 22 -4.71 20.78 1.86
C SER A 22 -4.41 20.59 0.38
N ASP A 23 -4.07 21.69 -0.29
CA ASP A 23 -3.77 21.75 -1.73
C ASP A 23 -2.38 21.19 -2.08
N VAL A 24 -1.91 20.20 -1.33
CA VAL A 24 -0.59 19.58 -1.50
C VAL A 24 -0.77 18.17 -2.02
N TYR A 25 0.15 17.72 -2.87
CA TYR A 25 0.22 16.34 -3.32
C TYR A 25 1.66 15.85 -3.36
N LEU A 26 1.83 14.54 -3.35
CA LEU A 26 3.13 13.88 -3.49
C LEU A 26 3.21 13.21 -4.85
N VAL A 27 4.41 13.20 -5.43
CA VAL A 27 4.75 12.48 -6.66
C VAL A 27 5.97 11.62 -6.39
N GLY A 28 5.85 10.32 -6.61
CA GLY A 28 6.98 9.39 -6.57
C GLY A 28 7.53 9.16 -7.96
N SER A 29 8.85 9.18 -8.11
CA SER A 29 9.54 9.06 -9.40
C SER A 29 10.26 7.73 -9.57
N TRP A 30 10.68 7.45 -10.81
CA TRP A 30 11.44 6.25 -11.17
C TRP A 30 12.86 6.18 -10.57
N ASP A 31 13.44 7.32 -10.19
CA ASP A 31 14.78 7.42 -9.60
C ASP A 31 14.77 7.36 -8.06
N GLY A 32 13.61 7.11 -7.43
CA GLY A 32 13.51 6.95 -5.98
C GLY A 32 13.29 8.26 -5.20
N LEU A 33 13.03 9.36 -5.91
CA LEU A 33 12.65 10.63 -5.27
C LEU A 33 11.15 10.67 -4.99
N ILE A 34 10.78 11.40 -3.94
CA ILE A 34 9.40 11.79 -3.69
C ILE A 34 9.38 13.31 -3.64
N HIS A 35 8.61 13.92 -4.52
CA HIS A 35 8.45 15.36 -4.58
C HIS A 35 7.11 15.77 -3.97
N LYS A 36 7.15 16.82 -3.14
CA LYS A 36 5.96 17.47 -2.62
C LYS A 36 5.66 18.69 -3.46
N CYS A 37 4.42 18.77 -3.93
CA CYS A 37 3.96 19.78 -4.86
C CYS A 37 2.76 20.54 -4.27
N SER A 38 2.50 21.73 -4.79
CA SER A 38 1.30 22.52 -4.49
C SER A 38 0.42 22.59 -5.73
N LEU A 39 -0.90 22.52 -5.57
CA LEU A 39 -1.85 22.83 -6.65
C LEU A 39 -1.86 24.32 -6.99
N ASN A 40 -1.44 25.17 -6.05
CA ASN A 40 -1.43 26.62 -6.21
C ASN A 40 -0.09 27.15 -6.75
N ASN A 41 0.96 26.32 -6.76
CA ASN A 41 2.28 26.67 -7.27
C ASN A 41 2.88 25.50 -8.04
N ASN A 42 2.87 25.63 -9.37
CA ASN A 42 3.34 24.60 -10.31
C ASN A 42 4.75 24.91 -10.84
N GLN A 43 5.47 25.87 -10.27
CA GLN A 43 6.80 26.26 -10.77
C GLN A 43 7.93 25.48 -10.10
N GLN A 44 7.75 25.05 -8.85
CA GLN A 44 8.79 24.38 -8.06
C GLN A 44 8.19 23.36 -7.10
N PHE A 45 8.99 22.36 -6.75
CA PHE A 45 8.69 21.47 -5.63
C PHE A 45 8.83 22.21 -4.30
N LEU A 46 7.90 21.96 -3.38
CA LEU A 46 7.95 22.46 -2.01
C LEU A 46 9.05 21.76 -1.21
N ASP A 47 9.16 20.44 -1.36
CA ASP A 47 10.12 19.58 -0.68
C ASP A 47 10.47 18.38 -1.58
N THR A 48 11.66 17.79 -1.38
CA THR A 48 12.06 16.53 -2.01
C THR A 48 12.59 15.57 -0.96
N TYR A 49 11.97 14.40 -0.83
CA TYR A 49 12.39 13.34 0.08
C TYR A 49 13.26 12.33 -0.68
N GLN A 50 14.48 12.11 -0.17
CA GLN A 50 15.47 11.27 -0.82
C GLN A 50 15.91 10.16 0.14
N LYS A 51 15.37 8.96 -0.07
CA LYS A 51 15.75 7.76 0.69
C LYS A 51 15.67 6.50 -0.15
N HIS A 52 14.65 6.39 -1.00
CA HIS A 52 14.53 5.26 -1.88
C HIS A 52 15.65 5.27 -2.91
N LEU A 53 16.21 4.09 -3.18
CA LEU A 53 17.34 3.94 -4.10
C LEU A 53 16.91 3.56 -5.51
N LEU A 54 15.64 3.22 -5.68
CA LEU A 54 15.00 2.80 -6.93
C LEU A 54 13.57 3.34 -6.97
N SER A 55 12.89 3.14 -8.11
CA SER A 55 11.52 3.58 -8.38
C SER A 55 10.57 3.49 -7.19
N VAL A 56 9.91 4.61 -6.89
CA VAL A 56 8.83 4.70 -5.92
C VAL A 56 7.56 4.15 -6.56
N ASN A 57 7.18 2.95 -6.13
CA ASN A 57 6.09 2.21 -6.76
C ASN A 57 4.71 2.72 -6.31
N ASP A 58 4.60 3.21 -5.07
CA ASP A 58 3.34 3.68 -4.50
C ASP A 58 3.58 4.65 -3.34
N ILE A 59 2.66 5.58 -3.14
CA ILE A 59 2.64 6.56 -2.04
C ILE A 59 1.22 6.64 -1.51
N GLN A 60 1.07 6.74 -0.20
CA GLN A 60 -0.23 6.97 0.39
C GLN A 60 -0.18 7.79 1.68
N TRP A 61 -0.90 8.92 1.68
CA TRP A 61 -1.19 9.68 2.87
C TRP A 61 -1.99 8.85 3.88
N SER A 62 -1.73 9.07 5.16
CA SER A 62 -2.51 8.42 6.21
C SER A 62 -3.92 9.01 6.25
N PRO A 63 -4.98 8.16 6.27
CA PRO A 63 -6.34 8.65 6.43
C PRO A 63 -6.63 9.17 7.85
N PHE A 64 -5.74 8.92 8.82
CA PHE A 64 -5.92 9.30 10.22
C PHE A 64 -5.08 10.50 10.63
N SER A 65 -3.89 10.64 10.05
CA SER A 65 -2.95 11.71 10.39
C SER A 65 -2.51 12.43 9.13
N PRO A 66 -2.92 13.69 8.93
CA PRO A 66 -2.50 14.47 7.76
C PRO A 66 -0.98 14.66 7.71
N ASP A 67 -0.28 14.52 8.84
CA ASP A 67 1.17 14.70 8.90
C ASP A 67 1.96 13.53 8.32
N LEU A 68 1.33 12.37 8.11
CA LEU A 68 2.01 11.11 7.81
C LEU A 68 1.67 10.56 6.44
N PHE A 69 2.65 9.95 5.79
CA PHE A 69 2.45 9.16 4.58
C PHE A 69 3.38 7.94 4.54
N LEU A 70 2.99 6.93 3.77
CA LEU A 70 3.79 5.77 3.43
C LEU A 70 4.30 5.90 2.00
N SER A 71 5.47 5.34 1.74
CA SER A 71 5.94 5.08 0.38
C SER A 71 6.55 3.68 0.31
N CYS A 72 6.55 3.08 -0.88
CA CYS A 72 7.24 1.83 -1.11
C CYS A 72 7.97 1.80 -2.46
N SER A 73 9.01 0.97 -2.56
CA SER A 73 9.92 1.02 -3.70
C SER A 73 10.38 -0.35 -4.17
N SER A 74 10.89 -0.34 -5.40
CA SER A 74 11.66 -1.44 -5.99
C SER A 74 12.98 -1.72 -5.24
N ASP A 75 13.42 -0.85 -4.33
CA ASP A 75 14.56 -1.07 -3.43
C ASP A 75 14.30 -2.06 -2.28
N CYS A 76 13.10 -2.68 -2.30
CA CYS A 76 12.61 -3.64 -1.31
C CYS A 76 12.24 -3.02 0.06
N THR A 77 12.07 -1.71 0.14
CA THR A 77 11.73 -1.02 1.39
C THR A 77 10.39 -0.32 1.34
N ILE A 78 9.83 -0.12 2.53
CA ILE A 78 8.68 0.74 2.81
C ILE A 78 9.17 1.80 3.78
N GLN A 79 8.77 3.05 3.59
CA GLN A 79 9.15 4.15 4.45
C GLN A 79 7.89 4.79 5.03
N LEU A 80 7.91 5.08 6.34
CA LEU A 80 6.93 5.92 7.00
C LEU A 80 7.54 7.30 7.20
N TRP A 81 6.83 8.32 6.76
CA TRP A 81 7.31 9.69 6.76
C TRP A 81 6.42 10.58 7.61
N ARG A 82 7.04 11.64 8.14
CA ARG A 82 6.31 12.86 8.48
C ARG A 82 6.62 13.87 7.40
N HIS A 83 5.62 14.46 6.76
CA HIS A 83 5.87 15.32 5.60
C HIS A 83 6.65 16.60 5.92
N THR A 84 6.76 17.00 7.18
CA THR A 84 7.59 18.13 7.64
C THR A 84 9.05 17.74 7.89
N ARG A 85 9.44 16.47 7.66
CA ARG A 85 10.79 15.96 7.84
C ARG A 85 11.29 15.29 6.57
N LEU A 86 12.51 15.64 6.14
CA LEU A 86 13.11 15.09 4.92
C LEU A 86 13.71 13.69 5.10
N SER A 87 13.80 13.19 6.34
CA SER A 87 14.20 11.82 6.67
C SER A 87 12.99 10.99 7.12
N PRO A 88 12.92 9.69 6.80
CA PRO A 88 11.83 8.82 7.23
C PRO A 88 11.83 8.66 8.75
N LEU A 89 10.64 8.48 9.33
CA LEU A 89 10.47 8.12 10.73
C LEU A 89 10.85 6.66 10.96
N LEU A 90 10.44 5.77 10.06
CA LEU A 90 10.69 4.33 10.11
C LEU A 90 10.93 3.79 8.69
N SER A 91 11.77 2.75 8.62
CA SER A 91 12.06 2.01 7.40
C SER A 91 11.77 0.53 7.64
N PHE A 92 10.89 -0.06 6.82
CA PHE A 92 10.52 -1.46 6.91
C PHE A 92 11.12 -2.25 5.75
N LYS A 93 11.73 -3.39 6.08
CA LYS A 93 12.30 -4.32 5.09
C LYS A 93 12.17 -5.74 5.63
N SER A 94 11.22 -6.49 5.08
CA SER A 94 10.95 -7.88 5.49
C SER A 94 11.69 -8.89 4.61
N VAL A 95 11.67 -8.71 3.28
CA VAL A 95 12.41 -9.58 2.34
C VAL A 95 13.09 -8.79 1.24
N HIS A 96 13.98 -9.47 0.52
CA HIS A 96 14.63 -8.98 -0.67
C HIS A 96 13.74 -9.13 -1.92
N SER A 97 12.61 -8.41 -1.93
CA SER A 97 11.69 -8.37 -3.08
C SER A 97 11.06 -6.99 -3.19
N GLN A 98 10.79 -6.55 -4.42
CA GLN A 98 10.21 -5.26 -4.73
C GLN A 98 8.81 -5.14 -4.11
N VAL A 99 8.55 -4.01 -3.45
CA VAL A 99 7.23 -3.71 -2.90
C VAL A 99 6.43 -3.00 -3.98
N CYS A 100 5.38 -3.63 -4.48
CA CYS A 100 4.60 -3.14 -5.61
C CYS A 100 3.53 -2.12 -5.19
N GLY A 101 3.11 -2.13 -3.93
CA GLY A 101 2.12 -1.18 -3.43
C GLY A 101 1.94 -1.24 -1.93
N VAL A 102 1.36 -0.17 -1.38
CA VAL A 102 1.02 -0.04 0.04
C VAL A 102 -0.39 0.49 0.22
N ARG A 103 -1.07 0.01 1.25
CA ARG A 103 -2.41 0.46 1.63
C ARG A 103 -2.50 0.60 3.15
N TRP A 104 -2.79 1.81 3.64
CA TRP A 104 -3.27 2.05 4.99
C TRP A 104 -4.60 1.33 5.21
N SER A 105 -4.75 0.76 6.39
CA SER A 105 -6.07 0.36 6.85
C SER A 105 -6.95 1.61 6.97
N PRO A 106 -8.21 1.59 6.52
CA PRO A 106 -9.14 2.68 6.72
C PRO A 106 -9.74 2.69 8.14
N GLU A 107 -9.57 1.60 8.90
CA GLU A 107 -10.18 1.41 10.23
C GLU A 107 -9.17 1.52 11.38
N ARG A 108 -7.88 1.22 11.11
CA ARG A 108 -6.84 1.14 12.16
C ARG A 108 -5.62 1.97 11.79
N SER A 109 -5.33 2.99 12.59
CA SER A 109 -4.27 3.98 12.34
C SER A 109 -2.83 3.48 12.52
N THR A 110 -2.64 2.24 12.96
CA THR A 110 -1.33 1.60 13.08
C THR A 110 -1.14 0.46 12.09
N VAL A 111 -2.12 0.21 11.22
CA VAL A 111 -2.09 -0.91 10.28
C VAL A 111 -1.98 -0.45 8.84
N PHE A 112 -1.09 -1.11 8.12
CA PHE A 112 -1.03 -1.05 6.67
C PHE A 112 -0.73 -2.43 6.10
N ALA A 113 -1.04 -2.62 4.83
CA ALA A 113 -0.68 -3.80 4.06
C ALA A 113 0.26 -3.42 2.92
N ALA A 114 1.14 -4.33 2.57
CA ALA A 114 2.10 -4.19 1.49
C ALA A 114 1.99 -5.39 0.54
N ILE A 115 1.93 -5.11 -0.76
CA ILE A 115 1.85 -6.14 -1.79
C ILE A 115 3.19 -6.24 -2.52
N TYR A 116 3.62 -7.48 -2.70
CA TYR A 116 4.77 -7.88 -3.50
C TYR A 116 4.23 -8.78 -4.62
N ARG A 117 5.05 -9.02 -5.66
CA ARG A 117 4.67 -9.94 -6.75
C ARG A 117 4.19 -11.31 -6.28
N ARG A 118 4.72 -11.80 -5.15
CA ARG A 118 4.52 -13.20 -4.71
C ARG A 118 3.92 -13.34 -3.32
N ARG A 119 3.59 -12.22 -2.66
CA ARG A 119 3.03 -12.23 -1.30
C ARG A 119 2.39 -10.91 -0.92
N VAL A 120 1.52 -10.95 0.09
CA VAL A 120 1.05 -9.76 0.81
C VAL A 120 1.52 -9.86 2.25
N GLU A 121 1.87 -8.72 2.82
CA GLU A 121 2.15 -8.57 4.23
C GLU A 121 1.19 -7.58 4.87
N VAL A 122 0.81 -7.82 6.12
CA VAL A 122 0.10 -6.84 6.96
C VAL A 122 0.99 -6.52 8.15
N TRP A 123 1.14 -5.22 8.40
CA TRP A 123 1.96 -4.66 9.45
C TRP A 123 1.07 -4.01 10.50
N GLU A 124 1.43 -4.17 11.76
CA GLU A 124 0.77 -3.51 12.88
C GLU A 124 1.83 -2.86 13.77
N LEU A 125 1.96 -1.54 13.63
CA LEU A 125 3.01 -0.75 14.26
C LEU A 125 2.91 -0.69 15.79
N SER A 126 1.71 -0.88 16.34
CA SER A 126 1.48 -0.97 17.78
C SER A 126 1.97 -2.27 18.40
N SER A 127 2.08 -3.34 17.60
CA SER A 127 2.48 -4.67 18.06
C SER A 127 3.96 -4.91 17.78
N ASN A 128 4.38 -4.78 16.51
CA ASN A 128 5.75 -5.04 16.11
C ASN A 128 6.12 -4.22 14.86
N ILE A 129 7.14 -3.38 15.01
CA ILE A 129 7.67 -2.55 13.91
C ILE A 129 8.75 -3.27 13.09
N LEU A 130 9.30 -4.38 13.58
CA LEU A 130 10.44 -5.09 12.99
C LEU A 130 10.01 -6.16 11.99
N SER A 131 8.81 -6.70 12.11
CA SER A 131 8.29 -7.75 11.22
C SER A 131 6.78 -7.66 11.03
N PRO A 132 6.25 -8.10 9.89
CA PRO A 132 4.81 -8.13 9.66
C PRO A 132 4.11 -9.10 10.61
N VAL A 133 2.87 -8.79 10.98
CA VAL A 133 2.01 -9.66 11.79
C VAL A 133 1.34 -10.75 10.95
N ILE A 134 1.22 -10.52 9.63
CA ILE A 134 0.62 -11.48 8.69
C ILE A 134 1.45 -11.51 7.42
N VAL A 135 1.72 -12.71 6.92
CA VAL A 135 2.33 -12.95 5.61
C VAL A 135 1.51 -13.99 4.87
N HIS A 136 1.09 -13.68 3.64
CA HIS A 136 0.40 -14.63 2.77
C HIS A 136 1.12 -14.75 1.43
N HIS A 137 1.36 -15.97 0.97
CA HIS A 137 2.07 -16.26 -0.28
C HIS A 137 1.11 -16.61 -1.41
N ALA A 138 1.40 -16.11 -2.60
CA ALA A 138 0.68 -16.52 -3.81
C ALA A 138 0.95 -18.01 -4.13
N ALA A 139 -0.01 -18.67 -4.79
CA ALA A 139 0.19 -20.01 -5.35
C ALA A 139 1.34 -20.01 -6.38
N ALA A 140 2.03 -21.13 -6.61
CA ALA A 140 3.16 -21.20 -7.55
C ALA A 140 2.77 -20.66 -8.95
N GLY A 141 3.65 -19.88 -9.58
CA GLY A 141 3.37 -19.24 -10.88
C GLY A 141 2.49 -17.98 -10.86
N VAL A 142 1.62 -17.82 -9.85
CA VAL A 142 0.71 -16.66 -9.73
C VAL A 142 1.40 -15.39 -9.25
N THR A 143 1.13 -14.24 -9.88
CA THR A 143 1.60 -12.94 -9.39
C THR A 143 0.46 -12.12 -8.82
N LEU A 144 0.68 -11.46 -7.69
CA LEU A 144 -0.30 -10.58 -7.08
C LEU A 144 -0.19 -9.19 -7.71
N THR A 145 -1.33 -8.60 -8.06
CA THR A 145 -1.40 -7.42 -8.93
C THR A 145 -2.09 -6.24 -8.26
N ALA A 146 -3.01 -6.47 -7.32
CA ALA A 146 -3.77 -5.42 -6.67
C ALA A 146 -3.98 -5.70 -5.19
N LEU A 147 -4.03 -4.62 -4.39
CA LEU A 147 -4.28 -4.66 -2.95
C LEU A 147 -5.26 -3.55 -2.57
N LEU A 148 -6.30 -3.91 -1.82
CA LEU A 148 -7.29 -2.94 -1.33
C LEU A 148 -7.83 -3.35 0.04
N PHE A 149 -8.07 -2.38 0.92
CA PHE A 149 -8.89 -2.59 2.11
C PHE A 149 -10.35 -2.31 1.78
N ALA A 150 -11.23 -3.24 2.12
CA ALA A 150 -12.67 -3.02 2.07
C ALA A 150 -13.11 -2.28 3.36
N LYS A 151 -13.47 -0.99 3.22
CA LYS A 151 -13.89 -0.11 4.33
C LYS A 151 -15.06 -0.74 5.13
N GLY A 152 -15.01 -0.63 6.45
CA GLY A 152 -16.04 -1.14 7.36
C GLY A 152 -16.14 -2.66 7.48
N THR A 153 -15.32 -3.45 6.78
CA THR A 153 -15.43 -4.93 6.79
C THR A 153 -14.30 -5.65 7.53
N GLY A 154 -13.17 -4.98 7.75
CA GLY A 154 -11.95 -5.63 8.22
C GLY A 154 -11.33 -6.59 7.20
N CYS A 155 -11.74 -6.53 5.93
CA CYS A 155 -11.23 -7.38 4.87
C CYS A 155 -10.19 -6.68 3.99
N VAL A 156 -9.23 -7.47 3.51
CA VAL A 156 -8.25 -7.11 2.48
C VAL A 156 -8.54 -7.93 1.24
N LEU A 157 -8.62 -7.25 0.10
CA LEU A 157 -8.82 -7.82 -1.22
C LEU A 157 -7.49 -7.84 -1.95
N VAL A 158 -7.14 -8.99 -2.52
CA VAL A 158 -5.92 -9.17 -3.30
C VAL A 158 -6.26 -9.75 -4.66
N GLY A 159 -5.98 -8.98 -5.71
CA GLY A 159 -6.09 -9.44 -7.09
C GLY A 159 -4.81 -10.14 -7.53
N ASP A 160 -4.92 -11.09 -8.45
CA ASP A 160 -3.79 -11.80 -9.04
C ASP A 160 -3.82 -11.85 -10.58
N SER A 161 -2.74 -12.36 -11.18
CA SER A 161 -2.54 -12.44 -12.63
C SER A 161 -3.42 -13.46 -13.34
N GLU A 162 -4.13 -14.30 -12.61
CA GLU A 162 -5.12 -15.23 -13.18
C GLU A 162 -6.53 -14.60 -13.19
N GLY A 163 -6.65 -13.33 -12.78
CA GLY A 163 -7.92 -12.62 -12.69
C GLY A 163 -8.73 -12.98 -11.45
N LYS A 164 -8.15 -13.70 -10.49
CA LYS A 164 -8.82 -14.04 -9.23
C LYS A 164 -8.63 -12.93 -8.21
N VAL A 165 -9.68 -12.69 -7.42
CA VAL A 165 -9.62 -11.84 -6.23
C VAL A 165 -9.79 -12.71 -5.00
N THR A 166 -8.79 -12.71 -4.13
CA THR A 166 -8.85 -13.39 -2.83
C THR A 166 -9.18 -12.39 -1.74
N VAL A 167 -10.15 -12.73 -0.89
CA VAL A 167 -10.61 -11.92 0.24
C VAL A 167 -10.05 -12.51 1.53
N TYR A 168 -9.29 -11.71 2.28
CA TYR A 168 -8.77 -12.06 3.59
C TYR A 168 -9.49 -11.26 4.65
N GLN A 169 -10.12 -11.94 5.62
CA GLN A 169 -10.65 -11.28 6.80
C GLN A 169 -9.54 -11.16 7.86
N LEU A 170 -9.25 -9.94 8.28
CA LEU A 170 -8.28 -9.69 9.34
C LEU A 170 -8.95 -9.92 10.70
N ARG A 171 -8.69 -11.10 11.30
CA ARG A 171 -9.16 -11.46 12.64
C ARG A 171 -8.00 -11.38 13.64
N ASN A 172 -8.29 -11.03 14.89
CA ASN A 172 -7.33 -11.02 16.01
C ASN A 172 -6.15 -10.06 15.85
N LEU A 173 -6.33 -8.95 15.15
CA LEU A 173 -5.40 -7.84 15.27
C LEU A 173 -5.77 -7.01 16.52
N THR A 174 -5.53 -7.56 17.71
CA THR A 174 -5.87 -6.93 18.98
C THR A 174 -4.67 -6.20 19.56
N VAL A 175 -4.91 -4.99 20.07
CA VAL A 175 -4.00 -4.31 20.99
C VAL A 175 -4.00 -5.06 22.33
N ASN A 176 -2.81 -5.41 22.80
CA ASN A 176 -2.42 -5.80 24.16
C ASN A 176 -3.56 -6.24 25.10
N ASP A 177 -3.74 -7.55 25.23
CA ASP A 177 -4.08 -8.18 26.51
C ASP A 177 -3.18 -9.41 26.66
N TRP A 178 -2.30 -9.39 27.66
CA TRP A 178 -1.46 -10.54 28.00
C TRP A 178 -2.32 -11.61 28.65
N GLN A 179 -2.93 -12.47 27.84
CA GLN A 179 -3.44 -13.76 28.31
C GLN A 179 -2.89 -14.88 27.45
N SER A 180 -2.18 -15.79 28.11
CA SER A 180 -1.70 -17.04 27.54
C SER A 180 -2.90 -17.91 27.15
N VAL A 181 -3.21 -17.98 25.86
CA VAL A 181 -4.03 -19.07 25.33
C VAL A 181 -3.40 -19.56 24.04
N ASN A 182 -2.98 -20.83 24.05
CA ASN A 182 -2.63 -21.60 22.87
C ASN A 182 -3.71 -21.39 21.79
N GLY A 183 -3.39 -20.69 20.71
CA GLY A 183 -4.37 -20.38 19.68
C GLY A 183 -3.70 -19.95 18.40
N ALA A 184 -3.34 -20.93 17.57
CA ALA A 184 -2.95 -20.68 16.18
C ALA A 184 -4.04 -19.83 15.49
N SER A 185 -3.69 -18.60 15.11
CA SER A 185 -4.51 -17.72 14.28
C SER A 185 -4.70 -18.37 12.91
N ARG A 186 -5.75 -19.18 12.78
CA ARG A 186 -6.12 -19.83 11.52
C ARG A 186 -6.79 -18.81 10.61
N PHE A 187 -6.15 -18.53 9.49
CA PHE A 187 -6.75 -17.88 8.34
C PHE A 187 -7.72 -18.84 7.66
N HIS A 188 -8.95 -18.39 7.43
CA HIS A 188 -9.88 -19.04 6.51
C HIS A 188 -10.07 -18.10 5.33
N PRO A 189 -9.52 -18.40 4.13
CA PRO A 189 -9.93 -17.72 2.92
C PRO A 189 -11.39 -18.06 2.66
N THR A 190 -12.29 -17.07 2.66
CA THR A 190 -13.65 -17.27 2.17
C THR A 190 -13.61 -17.05 0.66
N ILE A 191 -13.67 -18.14 -0.11
CA ILE A 191 -13.82 -18.07 -1.56
C ILE A 191 -15.25 -17.59 -1.84
N ALA A 192 -15.40 -16.33 -2.24
CA ALA A 192 -16.64 -15.87 -2.87
C ALA A 192 -16.68 -16.45 -4.29
N GLY A 193 -17.76 -17.17 -4.59
CA GLY A 193 -17.90 -18.01 -5.78
C GLY A 193 -17.71 -17.28 -7.10
N THR A 194 -17.09 -17.97 -8.05
CA THR A 194 -17.10 -17.61 -9.47
C THR A 194 -18.53 -17.63 -9.98
N ALA A 195 -19.07 -16.48 -10.38
CA ALA A 195 -20.28 -16.45 -11.20
C ALA A 195 -19.94 -16.97 -12.61
N SER A 196 -20.10 -18.27 -12.83
CA SER A 196 -20.16 -18.83 -14.17
C SER A 196 -21.57 -18.61 -14.71
N SER A 197 -21.80 -17.51 -15.45
CA SER A 197 -23.00 -17.39 -16.26
C SER A 197 -22.78 -18.11 -17.58
N ASN A 198 -23.32 -19.31 -17.70
CA ASN A 198 -23.56 -19.93 -19.01
C ASN A 198 -24.98 -20.52 -18.99
N PRO A 199 -25.99 -19.85 -19.57
CA PRO A 199 -27.20 -20.53 -19.97
C PRO A 199 -27.02 -21.02 -21.39
N ALA A 200 -26.87 -22.34 -21.53
CA ALA A 200 -27.19 -23.05 -22.74
C ALA A 200 -28.64 -22.70 -23.14
N ALA A 201 -28.82 -22.17 -24.34
CA ALA A 201 -30.14 -22.03 -24.94
C ALA A 201 -30.64 -23.41 -25.38
N PRO A 202 -31.86 -23.83 -25.02
CA PRO A 202 -32.47 -25.00 -25.62
C PRO A 202 -33.38 -24.63 -26.80
N SER A 203 -33.38 -25.56 -27.76
CA SER A 203 -34.49 -26.01 -28.62
C SER A 203 -35.06 -25.09 -29.69
N GLY A 204 -35.34 -25.70 -30.85
CA GLY A 204 -36.41 -25.30 -31.75
C GLY A 204 -36.07 -25.45 -33.21
#